data_AF-A0A3N5FPR2-F1
#
_entry.id   AF-A0A3N5FPR2-F1
#
_cell.length_a   1.000
_cell.length_b   1.000
_cell.length_c   1.000
_cell.angle_alpha   90.00
_cell.angle_beta   90.00
_cell.angle_gamma   90.00
#
_symmetry.space_group_name_H-M   'P 1'
#
loop_
_entity.id
_entity.type
_entity.pdbx_description
1 polymer ?
#
loop_
_entity_poly.entity_id
_entity_poly.type
_entity_poly.pdbx_seq_one_letter_code
_entity_poly.pdbx_strand_id
1 'polypeptide(L)'
;MRWWFGRGLRLAGAPRASQLRVARDEWRQAAENIAAGGGRLIALWASRDAADRDVVHAAFAADPGLLVLHLPLADSDAFYPGIELLFPAANRMQRALADLSGPRATDPDTRPWLRHAAWPAEFHPLKNAHAPPTRPGLDDYAFVRVEGDGVHEIPVGPVHAGVIEPGHFRFSIVGEKALKLEERLGYAHKGIERRFTQLPLHEGHALAARVSGDSAVAFSWAYCQALEGMAESAIPARAAWLRGLALETERIANHL
;
A
#
# COMPACT_ATOMS: atom_id res chain seq x y z
N MET A 1 -23.46 3.00 3.06
CA MET A 1 -22.50 3.13 1.95
C MET A 1 -22.80 4.29 1.00
N ARG A 2 -23.95 4.33 0.29
CA ARG A 2 -24.29 5.40 -0.67
C ARG A 2 -24.27 6.83 -0.09
N TRP A 3 -24.59 6.98 1.19
CA TRP A 3 -24.51 8.26 1.89
C TRP A 3 -23.12 8.88 1.89
N TRP A 4 -22.06 8.08 2.07
CA TRP A 4 -20.67 8.56 2.05
C TRP A 4 -20.26 9.07 0.65
N PHE A 5 -20.66 8.34 -0.39
CA PHE A 5 -20.45 8.77 -1.78
C PHE A 5 -21.20 10.07 -2.10
N GLY A 6 -22.41 10.26 -1.55
CA GLY A 6 -23.19 11.48 -1.74
C GLY A 6 -22.59 12.72 -1.08
N ARG A 7 -21.76 12.55 -0.03
CA ARG A 7 -20.99 13.64 0.59
C ARG A 7 -19.66 13.93 -0.11
N GLY A 8 -19.16 12.95 -0.87
CA GLY A 8 -17.88 13.05 -1.55
C GLY A 8 -17.93 13.97 -2.77
N LEU A 9 -16.81 14.63 -3.04
CA LEU A 9 -16.59 15.35 -4.30
C LEU A 9 -16.06 14.38 -5.35
N ARG A 10 -16.41 14.57 -6.62
CA ARG A 10 -15.79 13.77 -7.70
C ARG A 10 -14.29 14.04 -7.74
N LEU A 11 -13.50 12.99 -7.88
CA LEU A 11 -12.06 13.10 -8.09
C LEU A 11 -11.83 13.46 -9.57
N ALA A 12 -11.26 14.63 -9.83
CA ALA A 12 -11.03 15.11 -11.19
C ALA A 12 -10.17 14.12 -11.97
N GLY A 13 -10.54 13.85 -13.21
CA GLY A 13 -9.82 12.91 -14.08
C GLY A 13 -10.01 11.42 -13.77
N ALA A 14 -10.70 11.05 -12.69
CA ALA A 14 -10.88 9.65 -12.31
C ALA A 14 -12.37 9.25 -12.39
N PRO A 15 -12.80 8.52 -13.44
CA PRO A 15 -14.18 8.10 -13.60
C PRO A 15 -14.66 7.26 -12.41
N ARG A 16 -15.87 7.58 -11.91
CA ARG A 16 -16.49 6.90 -10.75
C ARG A 16 -15.64 6.91 -9.48
N ALA A 17 -14.69 7.83 -9.35
CA ALA A 17 -13.97 8.06 -8.11
C ALA A 17 -14.49 9.32 -7.42
N SER A 18 -14.68 9.21 -6.11
CA SER A 18 -15.04 10.31 -5.23
C SER A 18 -14.02 10.42 -4.11
N GLN A 19 -13.85 11.61 -3.58
CA GLN A 19 -13.00 11.91 -2.43
C GLN A 19 -13.80 12.62 -1.34
N LEU A 20 -13.51 12.30 -0.09
CA LEU A 20 -14.18 12.88 1.06
C LEU A 20 -13.19 13.14 2.19
N ARG A 21 -13.12 14.38 2.66
CA ARG A 21 -12.44 14.72 3.91
C ARG A 21 -13.34 14.35 5.08
N VAL A 22 -12.82 13.59 6.03
CA VAL A 22 -13.56 13.08 7.18
C VAL A 22 -12.90 13.50 8.49
N ALA A 23 -13.71 13.64 9.53
CA ALA A 23 -13.21 13.77 10.89
C ALA A 23 -12.77 12.41 11.46
N ARG A 24 -12.10 12.43 12.62
CA ARG A 24 -11.53 11.25 13.27
C ARG A 24 -12.58 10.20 13.64
N ASP A 25 -13.72 10.64 14.14
CA ASP A 25 -14.89 9.82 14.46
C ASP A 25 -15.55 9.24 13.19
N GLU A 26 -15.60 10.03 12.12
CA GLU A 26 -16.15 9.60 10.84
C GLU A 26 -15.27 8.59 10.10
N TRP A 27 -13.94 8.64 10.29
CA TRP A 27 -12.99 7.75 9.61
C TRP A 27 -13.32 6.27 9.82
N ARG A 28 -13.44 5.85 11.08
CA ARG A 28 -13.74 4.46 11.42
C ARG A 28 -15.17 4.10 11.05
N GLN A 29 -16.12 5.02 11.28
CA GLN A 29 -17.52 4.80 10.93
C GLN A 29 -17.70 4.55 9.43
N ALA A 30 -17.02 5.32 8.58
CA ALA A 30 -17.05 5.14 7.13
C ALA A 30 -16.46 3.78 6.73
N ALA A 31 -15.30 3.41 7.28
CA ALA A 31 -14.69 2.10 7.05
C ALA A 31 -15.63 0.94 7.45
N GLU A 32 -16.30 1.04 8.62
CA GLU A 32 -17.29 0.05 9.08
C GLU A 32 -18.47 -0.07 8.11
N ASN A 33 -19.03 1.06 7.67
CA ASN A 33 -20.14 1.05 6.72
C ASN A 33 -19.76 0.50 5.34
N ILE A 34 -18.51 0.70 4.90
CA ILE A 34 -17.99 0.17 3.64
C ILE A 34 -17.78 -1.33 3.75
N ALA A 35 -17.15 -1.80 4.84
CA ALA A 35 -16.95 -3.23 5.10
C ALA A 35 -18.29 -3.98 5.18
N ALA A 36 -19.25 -3.45 5.93
CA ALA A 36 -20.60 -4.01 6.04
C ALA A 36 -21.36 -4.03 4.70
N GLY A 37 -21.00 -3.14 3.78
CA GLY A 37 -21.53 -3.08 2.42
C GLY A 37 -20.80 -3.97 1.40
N GLY A 38 -19.83 -4.79 1.84
CA GLY A 38 -19.03 -5.64 0.95
C GLY A 38 -17.95 -4.89 0.15
N GLY A 39 -17.61 -3.66 0.55
CA GLY A 39 -16.51 -2.91 -0.04
C GLY A 39 -15.14 -3.50 0.29
N ARG A 40 -14.12 -3.06 -0.43
CA ARG A 40 -12.72 -3.52 -0.28
C ARG A 40 -11.79 -2.35 -0.11
N LEU A 41 -10.83 -2.47 0.81
CA LEU A 41 -9.69 -1.56 0.88
C LEU A 41 -8.76 -1.82 -0.30
N ILE A 42 -8.39 -0.75 -1.02
CA ILE A 42 -7.48 -0.79 -2.17
C ILE A 42 -6.10 -0.30 -1.79
N ALA A 43 -6.01 0.83 -1.10
CA ALA A 43 -4.74 1.42 -0.70
C ALA A 43 -4.92 2.28 0.56
N LEU A 44 -3.86 2.38 1.35
CA LEU A 44 -3.74 3.28 2.49
C LEU A 44 -2.35 3.91 2.48
N TRP A 45 -2.27 5.24 2.50
CA TRP A 45 -1.02 5.99 2.42
C TRP A 45 -1.13 7.32 3.17
N ALA A 46 -0.01 8.05 3.30
CA ALA A 46 -0.02 9.41 3.85
C ALA A 46 0.60 10.41 2.89
N SER A 47 0.13 11.65 2.96
CA SER A 47 0.77 12.82 2.34
C SER A 47 0.86 13.96 3.36
N ARG A 48 1.43 15.09 2.94
CA ARG A 48 1.36 16.35 3.69
C ARG A 48 0.48 17.35 2.96
N ASP A 49 -0.32 18.11 3.69
CA ASP A 49 -1.12 19.20 3.10
C ASP A 49 -0.28 20.48 2.93
N ALA A 50 -0.91 21.54 2.40
CA ALA A 50 -0.24 22.83 2.18
C ALA A 50 0.24 23.51 3.48
N ALA A 51 -0.28 23.10 4.64
CA ALA A 51 0.13 23.58 5.96
C ALA A 51 1.15 22.64 6.62
N ASP A 52 1.76 21.72 5.85
CA ASP A 52 2.74 20.73 6.31
C ASP A 52 2.19 19.74 7.35
N ARG A 53 0.87 19.54 7.39
CA ARG A 53 0.25 18.55 8.30
C ARG A 53 0.11 17.20 7.61
N ASP A 54 0.30 16.15 8.38
CA ASP A 54 0.14 14.79 7.87
C ASP A 54 -1.35 14.50 7.61
N VAL A 55 -1.64 13.90 6.45
CA VAL A 55 -2.98 13.47 6.04
C VAL A 55 -2.91 12.00 5.70
N VAL A 56 -3.76 11.20 6.35
CA VAL A 56 -3.90 9.77 6.05
C VAL A 56 -5.01 9.59 5.02
N HIS A 57 -4.76 8.75 4.03
CA HIS A 57 -5.69 8.47 2.94
C HIS A 57 -6.01 6.99 2.88
N ALA A 58 -7.27 6.65 2.69
CA ALA A 58 -7.72 5.29 2.40
C ALA A 58 -8.60 5.28 1.16
N ALA A 59 -8.23 4.50 0.15
CA ALA A 59 -9.03 4.27 -1.04
C ALA A 59 -9.81 2.96 -0.91
N PHE A 60 -11.12 3.03 -1.11
CA PHE A 60 -12.03 1.89 -1.05
C PHE A 60 -12.75 1.68 -2.37
N ALA A 61 -12.82 0.43 -2.83
CA ALA A 61 -13.70 0.03 -3.92
C ALA A 61 -15.04 -0.47 -3.35
N ALA A 62 -16.13 0.17 -3.78
CA ALA A 62 -17.47 -0.03 -3.24
C ALA A 62 -18.51 0.47 -4.28
N ASP A 63 -19.71 -0.12 -4.38
CA ASP A 63 -20.78 0.44 -5.24
C ASP A 63 -21.07 1.93 -4.90
N PRO A 64 -20.97 2.89 -5.85
CA PRO A 64 -20.87 2.73 -7.31
C PRO A 64 -19.46 2.89 -7.93
N GLY A 65 -18.39 3.00 -7.15
CA GLY A 65 -17.03 3.11 -7.67
C GLY A 65 -15.92 3.14 -6.61
N LEU A 66 -15.07 4.15 -6.65
CA LEU A 66 -13.98 4.34 -5.69
C LEU A 66 -14.32 5.49 -4.74
N LEU A 67 -14.10 5.31 -3.44
CA LEU A 67 -14.15 6.37 -2.44
C LEU A 67 -12.79 6.51 -1.78
N VAL A 68 -12.19 7.70 -1.88
CA VAL A 68 -10.95 8.06 -1.17
C VAL A 68 -11.33 8.90 0.05
N LEU A 69 -11.05 8.38 1.25
CA LEU A 69 -11.20 9.13 2.49
C LEU A 69 -9.89 9.85 2.79
N HIS A 70 -9.99 11.10 3.26
CA HIS A 70 -8.86 11.92 3.69
C HIS A 70 -9.07 12.26 5.17
N LEU A 71 -8.17 11.80 6.03
CA LEU A 71 -8.12 12.10 7.45
C LEU A 71 -6.91 13.00 7.73
N PRO A 72 -7.10 14.32 7.81
CA PRO A 72 -6.07 15.23 8.31
C PRO A 72 -5.82 14.95 9.78
N LEU A 73 -4.56 14.85 10.17
CA LEU A 73 -4.15 14.67 11.55
C LEU A 73 -3.86 16.03 12.19
N ALA A 74 -4.29 16.21 13.44
CA ALA A 74 -3.87 17.34 14.24
C ALA A 74 -2.50 17.06 14.86
N ASP A 75 -1.74 18.11 15.20
CA ASP A 75 -0.43 17.95 15.87
C ASP A 75 -0.54 17.26 17.24
N SER A 76 -1.73 17.27 17.86
CA SER A 76 -2.02 16.55 19.10
C SER A 76 -2.36 15.06 18.90
N ASP A 77 -2.58 14.60 17.67
CA ASP A 77 -2.93 13.22 17.40
C ASP A 77 -1.67 12.34 17.41
N ALA A 78 -1.43 11.62 18.51
CA ALA A 78 -0.35 10.65 18.58
C ALA A 78 -0.57 9.44 17.63
N PHE A 79 -1.83 9.07 17.39
CA PHE A 79 -2.22 7.93 16.55
C PHE A 79 -3.53 8.22 15.82
N TYR A 80 -3.74 7.70 14.61
CA TYR A 80 -5.04 7.71 13.91
C TYR A 80 -5.81 6.39 14.12
N PRO A 81 -7.15 6.38 14.02
CA PRO A 81 -7.90 5.13 14.25
C PRO A 81 -7.60 4.08 13.18
N GLY A 82 -7.16 2.89 13.62
CA GLY A 82 -6.89 1.74 12.77
C GLY A 82 -8.16 1.10 12.20
N ILE A 83 -8.00 0.42 11.05
CA ILE A 83 -9.08 -0.28 10.32
C ILE A 83 -8.77 -1.75 10.02
N GLU A 84 -7.71 -2.31 10.62
CA GLU A 84 -7.24 -3.69 10.44
C GLU A 84 -8.27 -4.77 10.81
N LEU A 85 -9.10 -4.52 11.83
CA LEU A 85 -10.16 -5.44 12.23
C LEU A 85 -11.30 -5.50 11.19
N LEU A 86 -11.44 -4.46 10.37
CA LEU A 86 -12.43 -4.37 9.30
C LEU A 86 -11.85 -4.88 7.96
N PHE A 87 -10.58 -4.56 7.72
CA PHE A 87 -9.84 -4.94 6.53
C PHE A 87 -8.47 -5.49 6.95
N PRO A 88 -8.30 -6.83 7.05
CA PRO A 88 -7.03 -7.41 7.50
C PRO A 88 -5.80 -6.96 6.70
N ALA A 89 -5.98 -6.67 5.40
CA ALA A 89 -4.92 -6.12 4.55
C ALA A 89 -4.39 -4.75 5.02
N ALA A 90 -5.19 -4.00 5.78
CA ALA A 90 -4.80 -2.69 6.31
C ALA A 90 -3.62 -2.79 7.28
N ASN A 91 -3.45 -3.89 8.03
CA ASN A 91 -2.34 -4.03 8.98
C ASN A 91 -0.98 -3.76 8.32
N ARG A 92 -0.72 -4.41 7.18
CA ARG A 92 0.53 -4.24 6.41
C ARG A 92 0.67 -2.81 5.88
N MET A 93 -0.42 -2.21 5.40
CA MET A 93 -0.42 -0.85 4.85
C MET A 93 -0.23 0.21 5.95
N GLN A 94 -0.84 0.04 7.12
CA GLN A 94 -0.71 0.94 8.29
C GLN A 94 0.73 0.94 8.80
N ARG A 95 1.36 -0.24 8.88
CA ARG A 95 2.76 -0.40 9.28
C ARG A 95 3.72 0.14 8.23
N ALA A 96 3.44 -0.05 6.93
CA ALA A 96 4.18 0.57 5.85
C ALA A 96 4.10 2.10 5.91
N LEU A 97 2.90 2.65 6.15
CA LEU A 97 2.66 4.09 6.31
C LEU A 97 3.49 4.66 7.48
N ALA A 98 3.50 3.96 8.62
CA ALA A 98 4.30 4.36 9.77
C ALA A 98 5.81 4.37 9.46
N ASP A 99 6.32 3.33 8.78
CA ASP A 99 7.74 3.27 8.39
C ASP A 99 8.11 4.38 7.40
N LEU A 100 7.26 4.62 6.40
CA LEU A 100 7.58 5.49 5.27
C LEU A 100 7.30 6.97 5.53
N SER A 101 6.22 7.29 6.24
CA SER A 101 5.70 8.65 6.39
C SER A 101 5.59 9.11 7.83
N GLY A 102 5.49 8.18 8.80
CA GLY A 102 5.50 8.49 10.24
C GLY A 102 4.19 8.30 11.00
N PRO A 103 2.99 8.65 10.46
CA PRO A 103 1.76 8.47 11.21
C PRO A 103 1.50 7.01 11.59
N ARG A 104 1.00 6.80 12.81
CA ARG A 104 0.77 5.46 13.37
C ARG A 104 -0.71 5.22 13.62
N ALA A 105 -1.19 4.04 13.24
CA ALA A 105 -2.54 3.61 13.56
C ALA A 105 -2.65 3.21 15.03
N THR A 106 -3.87 3.14 15.57
CA THR A 106 -4.17 2.49 16.86
C THR A 106 -4.14 0.96 16.79
N ASP A 107 -3.64 0.38 15.68
CA ASP A 107 -3.44 -1.07 15.50
C ASP A 107 -2.51 -1.60 16.60
N PRO A 108 -2.84 -2.71 17.28
CA PRO A 108 -1.96 -3.30 18.29
C PRO A 108 -0.63 -3.78 17.73
N ASP A 109 -0.56 -4.19 16.45
CA ASP A 109 0.69 -4.61 15.84
C ASP A 109 1.44 -3.43 15.22
N THR A 110 2.34 -2.85 16.01
CA THR A 110 3.18 -1.71 15.62
C THR A 110 4.58 -2.12 15.16
N ARG A 111 4.83 -3.40 14.88
CA ARG A 111 6.17 -3.87 14.48
C ARG A 111 6.55 -3.23 13.14
N PRO A 112 7.82 -2.84 12.90
CA PRO A 112 8.24 -2.32 11.60
C PRO A 112 7.92 -3.30 10.46
N TRP A 113 7.65 -2.79 9.26
CA TRP A 113 7.31 -3.60 8.08
C TRP A 113 8.40 -3.50 7.02
N LEU A 114 8.52 -2.36 6.33
CA LEU A 114 9.43 -2.14 5.20
C LEU A 114 10.84 -1.74 5.64
N ARG A 115 11.02 -1.29 6.87
CA ARG A 115 12.30 -0.74 7.33
C ARG A 115 13.44 -1.75 7.34
N HIS A 116 13.20 -3.00 7.75
CA HIS A 116 14.22 -4.06 7.89
C HIS A 116 15.57 -3.60 8.49
N ALA A 117 15.52 -2.69 9.47
CA ALA A 117 16.69 -2.00 10.04
C ALA A 117 17.64 -1.29 9.04
N ALA A 118 17.19 -1.03 7.80
CA ALA A 118 17.96 -0.37 6.75
C ALA A 118 18.10 1.14 6.94
N TRP A 119 17.22 1.75 7.74
CA TRP A 119 17.31 3.16 8.17
C TRP A 119 16.86 3.38 9.63
N PRO A 120 17.23 4.52 10.27
CA PRO A 120 16.83 4.85 11.64
C PRO A 120 15.31 4.90 11.83
N ALA A 121 14.81 4.60 13.03
CA ALA A 121 13.37 4.52 13.29
C ALA A 121 12.67 5.89 13.19
N GLU A 122 13.43 6.96 13.38
CA GLU A 122 12.99 8.36 13.33
C GLU A 122 13.06 8.95 11.91
N PHE A 123 13.63 8.20 10.95
CA PHE A 123 13.71 8.60 9.56
C PHE A 123 12.57 7.99 8.74
N HIS A 124 11.85 8.84 8.02
CA HIS A 124 10.69 8.50 7.20
C HIS A 124 10.95 8.90 5.74
N PRO A 125 11.29 7.95 4.84
CA PRO A 125 11.71 8.22 3.47
C PRO A 125 10.77 9.10 2.61
N LEU A 126 9.47 9.12 2.91
CA LEU A 126 8.48 9.94 2.20
C LEU A 126 8.24 11.30 2.85
N LYS A 127 8.72 11.52 4.08
CA LYS A 127 8.61 12.80 4.81
C LYS A 127 9.93 13.57 4.82
N ASN A 128 11.04 12.89 5.04
CA ASN A 128 12.34 13.53 5.20
C ASN A 128 13.08 13.64 3.85
N ALA A 129 13.63 14.82 3.57
CA ALA A 129 14.28 15.09 2.30
C ALA A 129 15.62 14.37 2.11
N HIS A 130 16.41 14.27 3.19
CA HIS A 130 17.77 13.77 3.17
C HIS A 130 17.91 12.55 4.08
N ALA A 131 18.39 11.45 3.51
CA ALA A 131 18.69 10.26 4.28
C ALA A 131 19.94 10.50 5.16
N PRO A 132 19.90 10.14 6.45
CA PRO A 132 21.11 10.12 7.26
C PRO A 132 22.08 9.05 6.73
N PRO A 133 23.39 9.15 7.02
CA PRO A 133 24.31 8.05 6.75
C PRO A 133 23.86 6.82 7.55
N THR A 134 23.53 5.74 6.85
CA THR A 134 23.00 4.52 7.47
C THR A 134 24.05 3.42 7.52
N ARG A 135 24.04 2.68 8.63
CA ARG A 135 24.62 1.34 8.72
C ARG A 135 23.45 0.40 9.00
N PRO A 136 23.35 -0.75 8.31
CA PRO A 136 22.34 -1.75 8.63
C PRO A 136 22.41 -2.08 10.12
N GLY A 137 21.31 -1.89 10.84
CA GLY A 137 21.20 -2.26 12.25
C GLY A 137 20.95 -3.76 12.43
N LEU A 138 20.99 -4.22 13.68
CA LEU A 138 20.44 -5.53 14.01
C LEU A 138 18.91 -5.47 13.88
N ASP A 139 18.35 -6.29 12.99
CA ASP A 139 16.91 -6.36 12.75
C ASP A 139 16.27 -7.41 13.65
N ASP A 140 15.81 -6.98 14.84
CA ASP A 140 15.18 -7.84 15.85
C ASP A 140 13.65 -7.88 15.68
N TYR A 141 13.20 -8.43 14.55
CA TYR A 141 11.78 -8.59 14.29
C TYR A 141 11.20 -9.72 15.14
N ALA A 142 10.34 -9.35 16.09
CA ALA A 142 9.66 -10.28 16.97
C ALA A 142 8.58 -11.08 16.20
N PHE A 143 8.98 -12.20 15.58
CA PHE A 143 8.05 -13.20 15.05
C PHE A 143 7.19 -13.78 16.18
N VAL A 144 5.93 -14.12 15.87
CA VAL A 144 5.02 -14.74 16.84
C VAL A 144 5.48 -16.16 17.12
N ARG A 145 5.82 -16.43 18.38
CA ARG A 145 6.19 -17.78 18.82
C ARG A 145 4.96 -18.65 18.98
N VAL A 146 5.08 -19.92 18.59
CA VAL A 146 4.09 -20.97 18.83
C VAL A 146 4.76 -22.04 19.69
N GLU A 147 4.14 -22.38 20.81
CA GLU A 147 4.67 -23.32 21.81
C GLU A 147 3.75 -24.54 21.94
N GLY A 148 4.32 -25.69 22.30
CA GLY A 148 3.60 -26.95 22.49
C GLY A 148 4.46 -28.17 22.14
N ASP A 149 4.07 -29.34 22.63
CA ASP A 149 4.80 -30.59 22.37
C ASP A 149 4.82 -30.92 20.88
N GLY A 150 6.03 -31.17 20.35
CA GLY A 150 6.25 -31.49 18.93
C GLY A 150 6.20 -30.29 17.98
N VAL A 151 5.95 -29.07 18.49
CA VAL A 151 6.04 -27.85 17.69
C VAL A 151 7.50 -27.56 17.38
N HIS A 152 7.80 -27.36 16.10
CA HIS A 152 9.10 -26.85 15.67
C HIS A 152 8.92 -25.80 14.58
N GLU A 153 9.96 -24.98 14.42
CA GLU A 153 9.93 -23.80 13.59
C GLU A 153 10.86 -23.96 12.38
N ILE A 154 10.37 -23.65 11.18
CA ILE A 154 11.16 -23.66 9.94
C ILE A 154 11.20 -22.24 9.35
N PRO A 155 12.37 -21.58 9.32
CA PRO A 155 12.56 -20.36 8.55
C PRO A 155 12.80 -20.64 7.06
N VAL A 156 12.21 -19.80 6.21
CA VAL A 156 12.54 -19.74 4.78
C VAL A 156 12.75 -18.28 4.37
N GLY A 157 13.79 -18.01 3.59
CA GLY A 157 14.15 -16.66 3.13
C GLY A 157 15.19 -15.95 4.02
N PRO A 158 15.32 -14.61 3.94
CA PRO A 158 14.50 -13.69 3.15
C PRO A 158 14.76 -13.77 1.63
N VAL A 159 15.89 -14.35 1.24
CA VAL A 159 16.22 -14.67 -0.15
C VAL A 159 16.26 -16.19 -0.27
N HIS A 160 15.47 -16.73 -1.19
CA HIS A 160 15.39 -18.17 -1.44
C HIS A 160 15.61 -18.45 -2.93
N ALA A 161 16.11 -19.64 -3.25
CA ALA A 161 16.31 -20.06 -4.64
C ALA A 161 14.96 -20.42 -5.27
N GLY A 162 14.23 -19.40 -5.73
CA GLY A 162 12.93 -19.54 -6.39
C GLY A 162 12.54 -18.28 -7.17
N VAL A 163 11.42 -18.34 -7.89
CA VAL A 163 10.90 -17.24 -8.74
C VAL A 163 9.93 -16.33 -7.98
N ILE A 164 9.84 -16.48 -6.65
CA ILE A 164 8.93 -15.69 -5.80
C ILE A 164 9.58 -14.40 -5.30
N GLU A 165 8.76 -13.44 -4.90
CA GLU A 165 9.24 -12.19 -4.31
C GLU A 165 10.00 -12.45 -2.99
N PRO A 166 11.10 -11.71 -2.70
CA PRO A 166 11.83 -11.83 -1.45
C PRO A 166 10.93 -11.64 -0.22
N GLY A 167 10.99 -12.61 0.68
CA GLY A 167 10.16 -12.66 1.88
C GLY A 167 10.75 -13.63 2.90
N HIS A 168 10.60 -13.30 4.18
CA HIS A 168 10.95 -14.19 5.28
C HIS A 168 9.66 -14.83 5.80
N PHE A 169 9.59 -16.14 5.65
CA PHE A 169 8.46 -16.96 6.03
C PHE A 169 8.82 -17.76 7.28
N ARG A 170 7.95 -17.71 8.29
CA ARG A 170 8.12 -18.48 9.52
C ARG A 170 6.99 -19.47 9.68
N PHE A 171 7.32 -20.75 9.50
CA PHE A 171 6.38 -21.85 9.68
C PHE A 171 6.53 -22.42 11.07
N SER A 172 5.43 -22.49 11.82
CA SER A 172 5.32 -23.31 13.03
C SER A 172 4.55 -24.58 12.68
N ILE A 173 5.17 -25.74 12.88
CA ILE A 173 4.65 -27.02 12.37
C ILE A 173 4.66 -28.12 13.43
N VAL A 174 3.76 -29.09 13.29
CA VAL A 174 3.73 -30.35 14.06
C VAL A 174 3.55 -31.49 13.07
N GLY A 175 4.58 -32.34 12.96
CA GLY A 175 4.65 -33.32 11.87
C GLY A 175 4.57 -32.61 10.52
N GLU A 176 3.56 -32.96 9.71
CA GLU A 176 3.31 -32.35 8.39
C GLU A 176 2.30 -31.19 8.43
N LYS A 177 1.74 -30.86 9.61
CA LYS A 177 0.69 -29.84 9.74
C LYS A 177 1.30 -28.47 10.02
N ALA A 178 1.02 -27.50 9.16
CA ALA A 178 1.28 -26.10 9.43
C ALA A 178 0.26 -25.54 10.42
N LEU A 179 0.74 -25.11 11.59
CA LEU A 179 -0.07 -24.44 12.60
C LEU A 179 -0.16 -22.94 12.33
N LYS A 180 0.96 -22.34 11.93
CA LYS A 180 1.07 -20.91 11.63
C LYS A 180 2.09 -20.66 10.54
N LEU A 181 1.74 -19.75 9.64
CA LEU A 181 2.69 -19.09 8.76
C LEU A 181 2.68 -17.60 9.10
N GLU A 182 3.83 -17.05 9.45
CA GLU A 182 4.04 -15.61 9.49
C GLU A 182 4.92 -15.18 8.33
N GLU A 183 4.40 -14.28 7.50
CA GLU A 183 5.10 -13.69 6.37
C GLU A 183 5.61 -12.32 6.74
N ARG A 184 6.90 -12.09 6.54
CA ARG A 184 7.51 -10.77 6.57
C ARG A 184 8.04 -10.45 5.18
N LEU A 185 7.34 -9.57 4.48
CA LEU A 185 7.69 -9.10 3.14
C LEU A 185 8.42 -7.76 3.23
N GLY A 186 8.71 -7.12 2.09
CA GLY A 186 9.31 -5.78 2.03
C GLY A 186 10.81 -5.75 1.71
N TYR A 187 11.46 -6.92 1.61
CA TYR A 187 12.89 -7.04 1.29
C TYR A 187 13.25 -6.52 -0.11
N ALA A 188 12.27 -6.41 -1.02
CA ALA A 188 12.43 -5.83 -2.34
C ALA A 188 11.99 -4.35 -2.42
N HIS A 189 11.86 -3.64 -1.29
CA HIS A 189 11.49 -2.23 -1.29
C HIS A 189 12.54 -1.37 -2.00
N LYS A 190 12.15 -0.74 -3.12
CA LYS A 190 13.03 0.03 -4.03
C LYS A 190 12.88 1.55 -3.90
N GLY A 191 12.03 2.04 -3.00
CA GLY A 191 11.72 3.47 -2.87
C GLY A 191 11.00 4.07 -4.08
N ILE A 192 10.17 3.27 -4.77
CA ILE A 192 9.48 3.69 -6.02
C ILE A 192 8.60 4.93 -5.81
N GLU A 193 7.87 5.00 -4.71
CA GLU A 193 7.02 6.15 -4.37
C GLU A 193 7.83 7.45 -4.29
N ARG A 194 8.98 7.43 -3.61
CA ARG A 194 9.89 8.59 -3.54
C ARG A 194 10.46 8.92 -4.92
N ARG A 195 10.77 7.92 -5.74
CA ARG A 195 11.29 8.14 -7.10
C ARG A 195 10.26 8.82 -8.00
N PHE A 196 8.97 8.51 -7.88
CA PHE A 196 7.93 9.21 -8.64
C PHE A 196 7.91 10.72 -8.36
N THR A 197 8.24 11.17 -7.15
CA THR A 197 8.29 12.61 -6.82
C THR A 197 9.51 13.33 -7.38
N GLN A 198 10.46 12.59 -7.97
CA GLN A 198 11.73 13.12 -8.48
C GLN A 198 11.78 13.12 -10.02
N LEU A 199 10.79 12.52 -10.67
CA LEU A 199 10.74 12.41 -12.13
C LEU A 199 9.73 13.40 -12.70
N PRO A 200 9.99 13.98 -13.89
CA PRO A 200 8.96 14.62 -14.67
C PRO A 200 7.79 13.67 -14.93
N LEU A 201 6.55 14.17 -14.89
CA LEU A 201 5.34 13.34 -15.05
C LEU A 201 5.38 12.48 -16.32
N HIS A 202 5.86 13.01 -17.44
CA HIS A 202 5.90 12.30 -18.71
C HIS A 202 6.91 11.13 -18.73
N GLU A 203 7.91 11.12 -17.85
CA GLU A 203 8.90 10.04 -17.73
C GLU A 203 8.44 8.93 -16.75
N GLY A 204 7.47 9.23 -15.88
CA GLY A 204 7.05 8.31 -14.82
C GLY A 204 6.49 6.97 -15.30
N HIS A 205 5.97 6.89 -16.53
CA HIS A 205 5.45 5.64 -17.11
C HIS A 205 6.53 4.55 -17.21
N ALA A 206 7.81 4.93 -17.40
CA ALA A 206 8.94 3.99 -17.45
C ALA A 206 9.33 3.49 -16.05
N LEU A 207 9.12 4.31 -15.01
CA LEU A 207 9.24 3.88 -13.62
C LEU A 207 8.08 2.95 -13.23
N ALA A 208 6.85 3.29 -13.65
CA ALA A 208 5.66 2.47 -13.42
C ALA A 208 5.82 1.06 -13.97
N ALA A 209 6.39 0.92 -15.18
CA ALA A 209 6.69 -0.38 -15.80
C ALA A 209 7.67 -1.26 -15.00
N ARG A 210 8.31 -0.73 -13.94
CA ARG A 210 9.27 -1.45 -13.08
C ARG A 210 8.74 -1.70 -11.67
N VAL A 211 7.47 -1.39 -11.41
CA VAL A 211 6.82 -1.65 -10.12
C VAL A 211 6.72 -3.15 -9.88
N SER A 212 6.15 -3.90 -10.84
CA SER A 212 6.14 -5.36 -10.85
C SER A 212 6.87 -5.90 -12.09
N GLY A 213 7.69 -6.94 -11.90
CA GLY A 213 8.52 -7.49 -12.97
C GLY A 213 7.75 -8.22 -14.08
N ASP A 214 6.54 -8.67 -13.77
CA ASP A 214 5.65 -9.41 -14.67
C ASP A 214 4.52 -8.55 -15.27
N SER A 215 4.33 -7.32 -14.79
CA SER A 215 3.14 -6.51 -15.09
C SER A 215 3.50 -5.11 -15.63
N ALA A 216 4.53 -5.03 -16.45
CA ALA A 216 5.07 -3.78 -16.98
C ALA A 216 4.03 -2.94 -17.75
N VAL A 217 3.28 -3.56 -18.65
CA VAL A 217 2.23 -2.92 -19.46
C VAL A 217 1.08 -2.48 -18.58
N ALA A 218 0.61 -3.33 -17.65
CA ALA A 218 -0.48 -3.00 -16.75
C ALA A 218 -0.17 -1.75 -15.91
N PHE A 219 1.00 -1.70 -15.26
CA PHE A 219 1.38 -0.55 -14.44
C PHE A 219 1.64 0.70 -15.27
N SER A 220 2.30 0.57 -16.43
CA SER A 220 2.54 1.71 -17.32
C SER A 220 1.22 2.31 -17.84
N TRP A 221 0.27 1.45 -18.23
CA TRP A 221 -1.05 1.91 -18.69
C TRP A 221 -1.87 2.53 -17.55
N ALA A 222 -1.85 1.95 -16.35
CA ALA A 222 -2.53 2.57 -15.19
C ALA A 222 -1.99 3.98 -14.89
N TYR A 223 -0.66 4.17 -14.94
CA TYR A 223 -0.03 5.47 -14.78
C TYR A 223 -0.45 6.46 -15.88
N CYS A 224 -0.42 6.03 -17.15
CA CYS A 224 -0.86 6.87 -18.27
C CYS A 224 -2.34 7.27 -18.16
N GLN A 225 -3.22 6.34 -17.76
CA GLN A 225 -4.64 6.66 -17.56
C GLN A 225 -4.86 7.71 -16.46
N ALA A 226 -4.07 7.66 -15.38
CA ALA A 226 -4.15 8.69 -14.34
C ALA A 226 -3.76 10.07 -14.90
N LEU A 227 -2.69 10.17 -15.69
CA LEU A 227 -2.27 11.42 -16.32
C LEU A 227 -3.26 11.92 -17.39
N GLU A 228 -3.79 11.02 -18.22
CA GLU A 228 -4.83 11.32 -19.22
C GLU A 228 -6.08 11.87 -18.55
N GLY A 229 -6.48 11.26 -17.43
CA GLY A 229 -7.54 11.75 -16.57
C GLY A 229 -7.27 13.16 -16.07
N MET A 230 -6.11 13.39 -15.44
CA MET A 230 -5.72 14.71 -14.91
C MET A 230 -5.64 15.79 -15.99
N ALA A 231 -5.26 15.43 -17.21
CA ALA A 231 -5.14 16.33 -18.35
C ALA A 231 -6.43 16.44 -19.17
N GLU A 232 -7.50 15.73 -18.78
CA GLU A 232 -8.76 15.60 -19.55
C GLU A 232 -8.52 15.23 -21.02
N SER A 233 -7.51 14.39 -21.26
CA SER A 233 -7.04 14.04 -22.59
C SER A 233 -7.72 12.77 -23.11
N ALA A 234 -8.22 12.83 -24.35
CA ALA A 234 -8.75 11.67 -25.04
C ALA A 234 -7.66 11.03 -25.92
N ILE A 235 -7.48 9.72 -25.78
CA ILE A 235 -6.55 8.96 -26.63
C ILE A 235 -7.22 8.53 -27.94
N PRO A 236 -6.48 8.44 -29.05
CA PRO A 236 -6.99 7.86 -30.29
C PRO A 236 -7.43 6.39 -30.08
N ALA A 237 -8.51 5.96 -30.75
CA ALA A 237 -9.01 4.59 -30.64
C ALA A 237 -7.94 3.53 -30.95
N ARG A 238 -7.07 3.79 -31.93
CA ARG A 238 -5.93 2.90 -32.25
C ARG A 238 -4.98 2.73 -31.07
N ALA A 239 -4.71 3.79 -30.31
CA ALA A 239 -3.84 3.72 -29.13
C ALA A 239 -4.48 2.86 -28.03
N ALA A 240 -5.79 2.99 -27.81
CA ALA A 240 -6.52 2.14 -26.87
C ALA A 240 -6.44 0.65 -27.26
N TRP A 241 -6.64 0.33 -28.54
CA TRP A 241 -6.51 -1.04 -29.05
C TRP A 241 -5.11 -1.63 -28.89
N LEU A 242 -4.07 -0.85 -29.18
CA LEU A 242 -2.68 -1.31 -29.03
C LEU A 242 -2.33 -1.55 -27.55
N ARG A 243 -2.79 -0.69 -26.64
CA ARG A 243 -2.64 -0.90 -25.20
C ARG A 243 -3.37 -2.15 -24.73
N GLY A 244 -4.60 -2.36 -25.19
CA GLY A 244 -5.37 -3.58 -24.92
C GLY A 244 -4.65 -4.84 -25.40
N LEU A 245 -4.16 -4.84 -26.64
CA LEU A 245 -3.41 -5.97 -27.19
C LEU A 245 -2.14 -6.29 -26.38
N ALA A 246 -1.37 -5.26 -26.03
CA ALA A 246 -0.17 -5.42 -25.21
C ALA A 246 -0.51 -5.95 -23.81
N LEU A 247 -1.57 -5.43 -23.18
CA LEU A 247 -2.02 -5.87 -21.86
C LEU A 247 -2.46 -7.34 -21.87
N GLU A 248 -3.24 -7.75 -22.87
CA GLU A 248 -3.69 -9.13 -22.98
C GLU A 248 -2.54 -10.09 -23.33
N THR A 249 -1.52 -9.61 -24.07
CA THR A 249 -0.29 -10.39 -24.33
C THR A 249 0.51 -10.60 -23.05
N GLU A 250 0.71 -9.55 -22.25
CA GLU A 250 1.32 -9.64 -20.92
C GLU A 250 0.53 -10.57 -20.01
N ARG A 251 -0.81 -10.44 -19.98
CA ARG A 251 -1.67 -11.32 -19.19
C ARG A 251 -1.49 -12.78 -19.60
N ILE A 252 -1.48 -13.10 -20.89
CA ILE A 252 -1.27 -14.48 -21.36
C ILE A 252 0.11 -14.98 -20.95
N ALA A 253 1.16 -14.18 -21.12
CA ALA A 253 2.52 -14.55 -20.73
C ALA A 253 2.65 -14.85 -19.23
N ASN A 254 1.95 -14.11 -18.37
CA ASN A 254 1.96 -14.34 -16.92
C ASN A 254 1.21 -15.61 -16.48
N HIS A 255 0.32 -16.14 -17.33
CA HIS A 255 -0.46 -17.34 -17.03
C HIS A 255 0.15 -18.62 -17.65
N LEU A 256 1.19 -18.50 -18.48
CA LEU A 256 1.94 -19.61 -19.08
C LEU A 256 3.19 -19.92 -18.25
#